data_AF-A0A527GKE5-F1
#
_entry.id   AF-A0A527GKE5-F1
#
_cell.length_a   1.000
_cell.length_b   1.000
_cell.length_c   1.000
_cell.angle_alpha   90.00
_cell.angle_beta   90.00
_cell.angle_gamma   90.00
#
_symmetry.space_group_name_H-M   'P 1'
#
loop_
_entity.id
_entity.type
_entity.pdbx_description
1 polymer ?
#
loop_
_entity_poly.entity_id
_entity_poly.type
_entity_poly.pdbx_seq_one_letter_code
_entity_poly.pdbx_strand_id
1 'polypeptide(L)'
;MKALTFTLVAEPPERLDLSLLTPERLAGIERRDVERIQIGMSKHGSKVGDIFRVAGSDPTSIVFEGGSTRLDLVAQGMRGGSVRLVGNAGAQAGRAMRSGKLMIEGNAGPYAGSGMRGGRLEITGNAGDHLGAPL
;
A
#
# COMPACT_ATOMS: atom_id res chain seq x y z
N MET A 1 11.43 -15.63 6.87
CA MET A 1 11.92 -14.28 7.24
C MET A 1 10.78 -13.51 7.86
N LYS A 2 11.02 -12.39 8.57
CA LYS A 2 9.93 -11.55 9.11
C LYS A 2 9.40 -10.63 8.02
N ALA A 3 8.06 -10.50 7.93
CA ALA A 3 7.38 -9.60 7.02
C ALA A 3 7.96 -8.18 7.05
N LEU A 4 8.12 -7.55 5.89
CA LEU A 4 8.50 -6.14 5.81
C LEU A 4 7.33 -5.29 6.29
N THR A 5 7.50 -4.66 7.44
CA THR A 5 6.44 -3.99 8.18
C THR A 5 6.67 -2.48 8.18
N PHE A 6 5.64 -1.73 7.81
CA PHE A 6 5.57 -0.28 7.82
C PHE A 6 4.58 0.14 8.89
N THR A 7 5.05 0.60 10.04
CA THR A 7 4.20 1.06 11.13
C THR A 7 4.00 2.57 11.02
N LEU A 8 2.77 3.02 10.79
CA LEU A 8 2.41 4.43 10.67
C LEU A 8 2.68 5.14 12.00
N VAL A 9 3.48 6.21 11.96
CA VAL A 9 3.91 6.94 13.18
C VAL A 9 2.91 8.02 13.57
N ALA A 10 2.30 8.68 12.59
CA ALA A 10 1.27 9.71 12.77
C ALA A 10 0.44 9.86 11.48
N GLU A 11 -0.66 10.61 11.53
CA GLU A 11 -1.45 10.90 10.34
C GLU A 11 -0.59 11.60 9.26
N PRO A 12 -0.56 11.10 8.01
CA PRO A 12 0.23 11.71 6.96
C PRO A 12 -0.17 13.17 6.72
N PRO A 13 0.78 14.12 6.60
CA PRO A 13 0.47 15.53 6.38
C PRO A 13 -0.11 15.80 4.98
N GLU A 14 0.09 14.88 4.04
CA GLU A 14 -0.35 14.94 2.64
C GLU A 14 -0.87 13.58 2.17
N ARG A 15 -1.41 13.50 0.94
CA ARG A 15 -1.73 12.21 0.30
C ARG A 15 -0.44 11.53 -0.15
N LEU A 16 -0.39 10.22 0.05
CA LEU A 16 0.78 9.40 -0.22
C LEU A 16 0.50 8.42 -1.35
N ASP A 17 1.44 8.33 -2.30
CA ASP A 17 1.48 7.31 -3.34
C ASP A 17 2.26 6.09 -2.83
N LEU A 18 1.54 5.01 -2.52
CA LEU A 18 2.15 3.75 -2.07
C LEU A 18 2.39 2.74 -3.20
N SER A 19 2.27 3.13 -4.47
CA SER A 19 2.49 2.24 -5.62
C SER A 19 3.91 1.68 -5.70
N LEU A 20 4.88 2.37 -5.09
CA LEU A 20 6.27 1.94 -4.99
C LEU A 20 6.50 0.91 -3.88
N LEU A 21 5.56 0.73 -2.95
CA LEU A 21 5.70 -0.13 -1.79
C LEU A 21 5.03 -1.49 -2.01
N THR A 22 5.49 -2.19 -3.06
CA THR A 22 4.99 -3.52 -3.43
C THR A 22 6.11 -4.55 -3.42
N PRO A 23 5.79 -5.86 -3.26
CA PRO A 23 6.82 -6.90 -3.19
C PRO A 23 7.82 -6.88 -4.36
N GLU A 24 7.32 -6.71 -5.58
CA GLU A 24 8.14 -6.65 -6.78
C GLU A 24 9.06 -5.42 -6.79
N ARG A 25 8.55 -4.26 -6.36
CA ARG A 25 9.32 -3.01 -6.33
C ARG A 25 10.38 -3.00 -5.24
N LEU A 26 10.12 -3.68 -4.12
CA LEU A 26 11.01 -3.70 -2.96
C LEU A 26 11.95 -4.91 -2.95
N ALA A 27 11.84 -5.81 -3.93
CA ALA A 27 12.72 -6.97 -4.04
C ALA A 27 14.20 -6.54 -4.19
N GLY A 28 15.05 -7.01 -3.27
CA GLY A 28 16.48 -6.70 -3.27
C GLY A 28 16.84 -5.29 -2.80
N ILE A 29 15.87 -4.48 -2.34
CA ILE A 29 16.14 -3.16 -1.78
C ILE A 29 16.38 -3.28 -0.27
N GLU A 30 17.48 -2.71 0.20
CA GLU A 30 17.81 -2.67 1.62
C GLU A 30 16.88 -1.71 2.39
N ARG A 31 16.60 -2.01 3.66
CA ARG A 31 15.68 -1.24 4.49
C ARG A 31 15.98 0.27 4.52
N ARG A 32 17.26 0.64 4.57
CA ARG A 32 17.71 2.04 4.58
C ARG A 32 17.34 2.78 3.29
N ASP A 33 17.35 2.07 2.16
CA ASP A 33 16.98 2.64 0.87
C ASP A 33 15.45 2.70 0.73
N VAL A 34 14.74 1.70 1.27
CA VAL A 34 13.26 1.75 1.39
C VAL A 34 12.82 2.99 2.18
N GLU A 35 13.46 3.29 3.31
CA GLU A 35 13.17 4.48 4.13
C GLU A 35 13.36 5.81 3.38
N ARG A 36 14.16 5.82 2.29
CA ARG A 36 14.46 7.02 1.50
C ARG A 36 13.53 7.21 0.30
N ILE A 37 12.66 6.25 -0.01
CA ILE A 37 11.70 6.34 -1.11
C ILE A 37 10.74 7.50 -0.83
N GLN A 38 10.59 8.41 -1.79
CA GLN A 38 9.60 9.48 -1.73
C GLN A 38 8.22 8.93 -2.09
N ILE A 39 7.25 9.19 -1.21
CA ILE A 39 5.86 8.75 -1.36
C ILE A 39 4.87 9.92 -1.28
N GLY A 40 5.29 11.09 -0.80
CA GLY A 40 4.48 12.31 -0.84
C GLY A 40 4.30 12.84 -2.26
N MET A 41 3.09 13.29 -2.58
CA MET A 41 2.72 13.82 -3.89
C MET A 41 3.13 15.29 -4.10
N SER A 42 3.63 15.97 -3.07
CA SER A 42 4.13 17.35 -3.20
C SER A 42 5.58 17.41 -3.76
N LYS A 43 6.00 18.62 -4.18
CA LYS A 43 7.36 18.88 -4.69
C LYS A 43 8.47 18.51 -3.69
N HIS A 44 8.18 18.62 -2.40
CA HIS A 44 9.06 18.23 -1.30
C HIS A 44 8.40 17.12 -0.48
N GLY A 45 7.83 16.14 -1.19
CA GLY A 45 7.01 15.09 -0.60
C GLY A 45 7.72 14.26 0.45
N SER A 46 6.92 13.80 1.40
CA SER A 46 7.34 12.92 2.50
C SER A 46 7.98 11.64 1.99
N LYS A 47 9.00 11.15 2.70
CA LYS A 47 9.61 9.84 2.44
C LYS A 47 8.99 8.77 3.34
N VAL A 48 9.26 7.51 3.01
CA VAL A 48 8.83 6.37 3.83
C VAL A 48 9.26 6.54 5.29
N GLY A 49 10.53 6.86 5.55
CA GLY A 49 11.06 6.99 6.91
C GLY A 49 10.49 8.17 7.71
N ASP A 50 9.89 9.16 7.04
CA ASP A 50 9.23 10.29 7.69
C ASP A 50 7.83 9.91 8.21
N ILE A 51 7.20 8.90 7.59
CA ILE A 51 5.80 8.50 7.82
C ILE A 51 5.70 7.17 8.57
N PHE A 52 6.59 6.24 8.24
CA PHE A 52 6.56 4.86 8.71
C PHE A 52 7.86 4.50 9.43
N ARG A 53 7.72 3.81 10.56
CA ARG A 53 8.80 2.99 11.11
C ARG A 53 8.88 1.70 10.31
N VAL A 54 10.04 1.40 9.73
CA VAL A 54 10.24 0.21 8.90
C VAL A 54 10.98 -0.88 9.68
N ALA A 55 10.43 -2.09 9.70
CA ALA A 55 11.01 -3.27 10.34
C ALA A 55 10.83 -4.52 9.48
N GLY A 56 11.58 -5.59 9.79
CA GLY A 56 11.57 -6.80 8.96
C GLY A 56 12.30 -6.62 7.63
N SER A 57 12.27 -7.67 6.81
CA SER A 57 13.11 -7.72 5.60
C SER A 57 12.58 -8.62 4.50
N ASP A 58 11.39 -9.21 4.67
CA ASP A 58 10.77 -10.06 3.65
C ASP A 58 9.89 -9.20 2.73
N PRO A 59 10.34 -8.84 1.52
CA PRO A 59 9.54 -8.04 0.61
C PRO A 59 8.34 -8.81 0.05
N THR A 60 8.32 -10.15 0.13
CA THR A 60 7.20 -10.97 -0.39
C THR A 60 5.97 -10.93 0.50
N SER A 61 6.12 -10.49 1.75
CA SER A 61 5.04 -10.28 2.72
C SER A 61 5.18 -8.91 3.36
N ILE A 62 4.33 -7.99 2.93
CA ILE A 62 4.30 -6.60 3.40
C ILE A 62 3.13 -6.41 4.36
N VAL A 63 3.39 -5.75 5.47
CA VAL A 63 2.36 -5.35 6.44
C VAL A 63 2.42 -3.85 6.66
N PHE A 64 1.30 -3.17 6.52
CA PHE A 64 1.12 -1.79 6.98
C PHE A 64 0.35 -1.83 8.29
N GLU A 65 0.98 -1.39 9.38
CA GLU A 65 0.34 -1.25 10.68
C GLU A 65 -0.13 0.19 10.86
N GLY A 66 -1.45 0.39 10.90
CA GLY A 66 -2.06 1.72 10.83
C GLY A 66 -2.41 2.10 9.39
N GLY A 67 -3.60 2.68 9.22
CA GLY A 67 -4.10 3.12 7.92
C GLY A 67 -4.68 4.54 7.99
N SER A 68 -4.79 5.17 6.83
CA SER A 68 -5.35 6.51 6.65
C SER A 68 -6.03 6.59 5.30
N THR A 69 -7.04 7.45 5.18
CA THR A 69 -7.70 7.77 3.90
C THR A 69 -6.76 8.48 2.91
N ARG A 70 -5.57 8.88 3.37
CA ARG A 70 -4.49 9.50 2.57
C ARG A 70 -3.51 8.49 1.97
N LEU A 71 -3.65 7.20 2.25
CA LEU A 71 -2.77 6.14 1.73
C LEU A 71 -3.29 5.61 0.40
N ASP A 72 -2.94 6.28 -0.70
CA ASP A 72 -3.42 5.91 -2.03
C ASP A 72 -2.57 4.82 -2.67
N LEU A 73 -3.15 4.16 -3.68
CA LEU A 73 -2.43 3.26 -4.58
C LEU A 73 -1.77 2.05 -3.88
N VAL A 74 -2.28 1.69 -2.70
CA VAL A 74 -1.82 0.51 -1.94
C VAL A 74 -1.86 -0.71 -2.85
N ALA A 75 -0.72 -1.39 -3.00
CA ALA A 75 -0.57 -2.57 -3.87
C ALA A 75 -0.97 -2.36 -5.34
N GLN A 76 -0.86 -1.14 -5.88
CA GLN A 76 -1.09 -0.90 -7.30
C GLN A 76 -0.19 -1.80 -8.16
N GLY A 77 -0.78 -2.44 -9.16
CA GLY A 77 -0.07 -3.23 -10.17
C GLY A 77 0.50 -4.57 -9.70
N MET A 78 0.37 -4.91 -8.41
CA MET A 78 1.01 -6.05 -7.75
C MET A 78 0.97 -7.36 -8.59
N ARG A 79 2.10 -8.04 -8.71
CA ARG A 79 2.33 -9.29 -9.50
C ARG A 79 2.90 -10.45 -8.66
N GLY A 80 2.61 -10.50 -7.37
CA GLY A 80 2.88 -11.64 -6.49
C GLY A 80 3.36 -11.24 -5.09
N GLY A 81 3.11 -12.10 -4.11
CA GLY A 81 3.31 -11.80 -2.68
C GLY A 81 2.00 -11.45 -1.96
N SER A 82 2.13 -10.92 -0.74
CA SER A 82 1.01 -10.53 0.10
C SER A 82 1.21 -9.14 0.68
N VAL A 83 0.14 -8.34 0.71
CA VAL A 83 0.08 -7.05 1.40
C VAL A 83 -1.12 -7.10 2.34
N ARG A 84 -0.88 -6.80 3.61
CA ARG A 84 -1.92 -6.64 4.63
C ARG A 84 -1.87 -5.22 5.17
N LEU A 85 -3.00 -4.52 5.13
CA LEU A 85 -3.15 -3.18 5.69
C LEU A 85 -4.09 -3.24 6.90
N VAL A 86 -3.51 -3.03 8.08
CA VAL A 86 -4.24 -2.96 9.35
C VAL A 86 -4.77 -1.53 9.53
N GLY A 87 -5.86 -1.21 8.82
CA GLY A 87 -6.50 0.09 8.86
C GLY A 87 -7.15 0.47 7.52
N ASN A 88 -7.46 1.76 7.37
CA ASN A 88 -8.09 2.30 6.17
C ASN A 88 -7.07 2.50 5.04
N ALA A 89 -7.50 2.23 3.81
CA ALA A 89 -6.81 2.64 2.59
C ALA A 89 -7.46 3.89 1.99
N GLY A 90 -6.65 4.68 1.29
CA GLY A 90 -7.12 5.75 0.42
C GLY A 90 -7.66 5.22 -0.90
N ALA A 91 -7.55 6.04 -1.95
CA ALA A 91 -8.08 5.74 -3.26
C ALA A 91 -7.24 4.69 -4.01
N GLN A 92 -7.90 3.97 -4.92
CA GLN A 92 -7.25 3.10 -5.91
C GLN A 92 -6.43 1.95 -5.32
N ALA A 93 -6.76 1.47 -4.12
CA ALA A 93 -6.13 0.29 -3.54
C ALA A 93 -6.31 -0.94 -4.45
N GLY A 94 -5.25 -1.69 -4.73
CA GLY A 94 -5.26 -2.85 -5.61
C GLY A 94 -5.50 -2.53 -7.09
N ARG A 95 -5.40 -1.25 -7.50
CA ARG A 95 -5.59 -0.86 -8.92
C ARG A 95 -4.62 -1.60 -9.83
N ALA A 96 -5.11 -2.13 -10.94
CA ALA A 96 -4.36 -2.88 -11.94
C ALA A 96 -3.59 -4.11 -11.39
N MET A 97 -3.97 -4.62 -10.21
CA MET A 97 -3.37 -5.81 -9.62
C MET A 97 -3.57 -7.01 -10.54
N ARG A 98 -2.52 -7.82 -10.70
CA ARG A 98 -2.48 -8.94 -11.65
C ARG A 98 -2.27 -10.29 -10.97
N SER A 99 -1.64 -10.34 -9.78
CA SER A 99 -1.57 -11.53 -8.92
C SER A 99 -1.17 -11.15 -7.48
N GLY A 100 -1.30 -12.09 -6.54
CA GLY A 100 -1.02 -11.87 -5.12
C GLY A 100 -2.28 -11.73 -4.27
N LYS A 101 -2.11 -11.32 -3.01
CA LYS A 101 -3.21 -11.09 -2.06
C LYS A 101 -3.06 -9.71 -1.40
N LEU A 102 -4.10 -8.88 -1.50
CA LEU A 102 -4.25 -7.65 -0.74
C LEU A 102 -5.41 -7.80 0.25
N MET A 103 -5.13 -7.65 1.53
CA MET A 103 -6.13 -7.62 2.60
C MET A 103 -6.12 -6.25 3.27
N ILE A 104 -7.30 -5.61 3.35
CA ILE A 104 -7.52 -4.33 4.01
C ILE A 104 -8.47 -4.59 5.17
N GLU A 105 -8.02 -4.33 6.39
CA GLU A 105 -8.79 -4.59 7.62
C GLU A 105 -9.72 -3.44 8.01
N GLY A 106 -9.63 -2.31 7.32
CA GLY A 106 -10.53 -1.17 7.45
C GLY A 106 -11.33 -0.92 6.18
N ASN A 107 -11.64 0.36 5.94
CA ASN A 107 -12.33 0.81 4.74
C ASN A 107 -11.35 1.01 3.59
N ALA A 108 -11.84 0.91 2.36
CA ALA A 108 -11.10 1.29 1.16
C ALA A 108 -11.77 2.50 0.50
N GLY A 109 -10.97 3.45 0.02
CA GLY A 109 -11.45 4.60 -0.73
C GLY A 109 -11.99 4.25 -2.13
N PRO A 110 -12.30 5.26 -2.95
CA PRO A 110 -12.90 5.05 -4.26
C PRO A 110 -11.93 4.35 -5.22
N TYR A 111 -12.49 3.68 -6.22
CA TYR A 111 -11.75 2.95 -7.28
C TYR A 111 -10.86 1.80 -6.78
N ALA A 112 -11.14 1.26 -5.60
CA ALA A 112 -10.48 0.03 -5.15
C ALA A 112 -10.67 -1.08 -6.19
N GLY A 113 -9.61 -1.83 -6.50
CA GLY A 113 -9.62 -2.91 -7.49
C GLY A 113 -9.82 -2.46 -8.93
N SER A 114 -9.76 -1.16 -9.25
CA SER A 114 -9.95 -0.66 -10.61
C SER A 114 -8.96 -1.32 -11.59
N GLY A 115 -9.47 -1.92 -12.66
CA GLY A 115 -8.65 -2.58 -13.68
C GLY A 115 -7.88 -3.82 -13.20
N MET A 116 -8.26 -4.42 -12.07
CA MET A 116 -7.67 -5.67 -11.57
C MET A 116 -7.86 -6.80 -12.61
N ARG A 117 -6.77 -7.50 -12.94
CA ARG A 117 -6.75 -8.60 -13.92
C ARG A 117 -6.57 -9.98 -13.28
N GLY A 118 -6.20 -10.02 -12.00
CA GLY A 118 -5.98 -11.25 -11.24
C GLY A 118 -5.48 -10.98 -9.82
N GLY A 119 -5.42 -12.03 -9.00
CA GLY A 119 -5.14 -11.93 -7.57
C GLY A 119 -6.42 -11.85 -6.72
N ARG A 120 -6.26 -11.55 -5.43
CA ARG A 120 -7.38 -11.41 -4.47
C ARG A 120 -7.25 -10.09 -3.71
N LEU A 121 -8.32 -9.29 -3.77
CA LEU A 121 -8.53 -8.11 -2.93
C LEU A 121 -9.63 -8.43 -1.92
N GLU A 122 -9.35 -8.29 -0.64
CA GLU A 122 -10.31 -8.44 0.45
C GLU A 122 -10.34 -7.15 1.28
N ILE A 123 -11.55 -6.65 1.51
CA ILE A 123 -11.82 -5.46 2.33
C ILE A 123 -12.81 -5.89 3.40
N THR A 124 -12.44 -5.81 4.67
CA THR A 124 -13.34 -6.22 5.77
C THR A 124 -14.26 -5.10 6.22
N GLY A 125 -13.91 -3.85 5.94
CA GLY A 125 -14.78 -2.68 6.14
C GLY A 125 -15.61 -2.36 4.89
N ASN A 126 -15.89 -1.07 4.70
CA ASN A 126 -16.66 -0.56 3.56
C ASN A 126 -15.74 -0.24 2.36
N ALA A 127 -16.24 -0.48 1.16
CA ALA A 127 -15.63 0.02 -0.07
C ALA A 127 -16.30 1.34 -0.49
N GLY A 128 -15.50 2.30 -0.95
CA GLY A 128 -15.99 3.53 -1.53
C GLY A 128 -16.52 3.36 -2.96
N ASP A 129 -16.85 4.48 -3.58
CA ASP A 129 -17.42 4.53 -4.93
C ASP A 129 -16.54 3.83 -5.97
N HIS A 130 -17.16 3.30 -7.01
CA HIS A 130 -16.46 2.75 -8.18
C HIS A 130 -15.56 1.54 -7.88
N LEU A 131 -15.91 0.71 -6.88
CA LEU A 131 -15.25 -0.58 -6.64
C LEU A 131 -15.21 -1.42 -7.92
N GLY A 132 -14.00 -1.78 -8.37
CA GLY A 132 -13.76 -2.57 -9.58
C GLY A 132 -14.04 -1.85 -10.90
N ALA A 133 -14.46 -0.60 -10.89
CA ALA A 133 -14.82 0.14 -12.10
C ALA A 133 -13.58 0.53 -12.93
N PRO A 134 -13.72 0.73 -14.25
CA PRO A 134 -12.68 1.35 -15.06
C PRO A 134 -12.45 2.81 -14.61
N LEU A 135 -11.21 3.27 -14.75
CA LEU A 135 -10.80 4.66 -14.55
C LEU A 135 -10.46 5.30 -15.90
#